data_AF-A0A2V6TGL3-F1
#
_entry.id   AF-A0A2V6TGL3-F1
#
_cell.length_a   1.000
_cell.length_b   1.000
_cell.length_c   1.000
_cell.angle_alpha   90.00
_cell.angle_beta   90.00
_cell.angle_gamma   90.00
#
_symmetry.space_group_name_H-M   'P 1'
#
loop_
_entity.id
_entity.type
_entity.pdbx_description
1 polymer ?
#
loop_
_entity_poly.entity_id
_entity_poly.type
_entity_poly.pdbx_seq_one_letter_code
_entity_poly.pdbx_strand_id
1 'polypeptide(L)'
;MAGAARRGGASVGSRRSRSHGRQGDARPGRRGVAAVAVGRWTAVGAGVGLTVWVGYGWGAQCVLPLLAVRRGARGDGRVALTFDDGPDPEATPRLLELLAAGGVRATFFLIGDRAARYPDVVRAMVAQGHEVGNHTWHHRNAWFLSPRRTADEILGGARVLADITGTAPSLYRPPWGIVNATALQVARAFGLTTVLWSLQPEGLRPRSPAEQLRYCRRRLHGGAILDLHDAPGLPGAPERLLRLVPGLLALLADRGFSAVPVSALLGRSA
;
A
#
# COMPACT_ATOMS: atom_id res chain seq x y z
N MET A 1 -7.47 -36.77 52.37
CA MET A 1 -7.67 -37.65 53.54
C MET A 1 -8.86 -38.55 53.26
N ALA A 2 -8.63 -39.86 53.30
CA ALA A 2 -9.59 -41.00 53.28
C ALA A 2 -10.58 -41.10 52.10
N GLY A 3 -10.85 -42.23 51.46
CA GLY A 3 -10.46 -43.64 51.59
C GLY A 3 -11.20 -44.36 50.44
N ALA A 4 -10.53 -45.13 49.59
CA ALA A 4 -10.35 -46.59 49.71
C ALA A 4 -11.65 -47.38 49.89
N ALA A 5 -11.98 -48.24 48.90
CA ALA A 5 -12.17 -49.70 49.03
C ALA A 5 -13.06 -50.23 47.87
N ARG A 6 -12.56 -51.13 47.00
CA ARG A 6 -12.69 -52.62 47.03
C ARG A 6 -14.12 -53.09 46.66
N ARG A 7 -14.40 -54.24 46.04
CA ARG A 7 -13.71 -55.37 45.39
C ARG A 7 -14.85 -56.31 44.90
N GLY A 8 -14.55 -57.16 43.92
CA GLY A 8 -15.20 -58.47 43.74
C GLY A 8 -16.36 -58.47 42.75
N GLY A 9 -16.53 -59.45 41.86
CA GLY A 9 -15.83 -60.72 41.66
C GLY A 9 -16.83 -61.74 41.10
N ALA A 10 -16.40 -62.51 40.08
CA ALA A 10 -16.89 -63.84 39.68
C ALA A 10 -18.39 -63.98 39.27
N SER A 11 -18.84 -64.92 38.43
CA SER A 11 -18.26 -65.87 37.48
C SER A 11 -19.44 -66.56 36.75
N VAL A 12 -19.20 -66.97 35.50
CA VAL A 12 -19.70 -68.20 34.84
C VAL A 12 -21.22 -68.46 34.74
N GLY A 13 -21.71 -68.50 33.49
CA GLY A 13 -22.89 -69.25 33.08
C GLY A 13 -22.69 -69.80 31.68
N SER A 14 -22.51 -71.11 31.56
CA SER A 14 -22.28 -71.86 30.33
C SER A 14 -23.60 -72.15 29.58
N ARG A 15 -23.54 -72.20 28.24
CA ARG A 15 -24.20 -73.24 27.42
C ARG A 15 -23.82 -73.11 25.94
N ARG A 16 -23.19 -74.15 25.42
CA ARG A 16 -23.09 -74.44 23.99
C ARG A 16 -24.40 -75.06 23.52
N SER A 17 -24.86 -74.69 22.32
CA SER A 17 -25.52 -75.64 21.42
C SER A 17 -25.21 -75.27 19.96
N ARG A 18 -24.88 -76.29 19.15
CA ARG A 18 -24.56 -76.22 17.72
C ARG A 18 -25.80 -76.59 16.91
N SER A 19 -26.00 -75.96 15.76
CA SER A 19 -26.49 -76.57 14.49
C SER A 19 -26.33 -75.51 13.38
N HIS A 20 -25.45 -75.70 12.40
CA HIS A 20 -25.65 -76.36 11.10
C HIS A 20 -26.79 -75.79 10.25
N GLY A 21 -26.46 -75.22 9.08
CA GLY A 21 -27.41 -75.05 7.98
C GLY A 21 -27.10 -73.87 7.05
N ARG A 22 -26.47 -74.16 5.90
CA ARG A 22 -26.16 -73.26 4.77
C ARG A 22 -27.39 -72.55 4.17
N GLN A 23 -27.17 -71.33 3.67
CA GLN A 23 -27.61 -70.76 2.37
C GLN A 23 -27.04 -69.31 2.36
N GLY A 24 -26.25 -68.82 1.40
CA GLY A 24 -26.35 -68.96 -0.04
C GLY A 24 -26.71 -67.58 -0.61
N ASP A 25 -25.76 -66.65 -0.71
CA ASP A 25 -25.83 -65.56 -1.69
C ASP A 25 -24.51 -64.78 -1.76
N ALA A 26 -23.78 -64.88 -2.87
CA ALA A 26 -22.64 -64.03 -3.18
C ALA A 26 -22.85 -63.45 -4.58
N ARG A 27 -23.65 -62.40 -4.67
CA ARG A 27 -23.68 -61.53 -5.84
C ARG A 27 -22.39 -60.71 -5.86
N PRO A 28 -21.64 -60.66 -6.97
CA PRO A 28 -20.47 -59.79 -7.06
C PRO A 28 -20.95 -58.34 -7.03
N GLY A 29 -20.62 -57.64 -5.95
CA GLY A 29 -20.90 -56.21 -5.82
C GLY A 29 -20.24 -55.46 -6.96
N ARG A 30 -21.06 -54.77 -7.78
CA ARG A 30 -20.62 -53.68 -8.65
C ARG A 30 -20.04 -52.58 -7.76
N ARG A 31 -18.77 -52.69 -7.39
CA ARG A 31 -18.01 -51.60 -6.79
C ARG A 31 -17.80 -50.55 -7.87
N GLY A 32 -18.34 -49.37 -7.60
CA GLY A 32 -18.48 -48.28 -8.55
C GLY A 32 -17.17 -47.86 -9.19
N VAL A 33 -17.21 -47.73 -10.51
CA VAL A 33 -16.29 -46.89 -11.27
C VAL A 33 -16.71 -45.44 -11.01
N ALA A 34 -16.25 -44.84 -9.91
CA ALA A 34 -16.58 -43.43 -9.60
C ALA A 34 -15.55 -42.76 -8.67
N ALA A 35 -14.24 -43.04 -8.82
CA ALA A 35 -13.22 -42.45 -7.94
C ALA A 35 -12.00 -41.84 -8.67
N VAL A 36 -12.06 -41.57 -9.97
CA VAL A 36 -10.95 -40.93 -10.69
C VAL A 36 -11.46 -39.80 -11.59
N ALA A 37 -11.93 -38.70 -10.99
CA ALA A 37 -12.18 -37.47 -11.74
C ALA A 37 -12.15 -36.17 -10.93
N VAL A 38 -12.05 -36.20 -9.59
CA VAL A 38 -12.15 -34.97 -8.77
C VAL A 38 -10.79 -34.26 -8.59
N GLY A 39 -9.66 -34.96 -8.72
CA GLY A 39 -8.33 -34.39 -8.43
C GLY A 39 -7.68 -33.56 -9.54
N ARG A 40 -8.10 -33.66 -10.81
CA ARG A 40 -7.47 -32.94 -11.94
C ARG A 40 -8.06 -31.54 -12.18
N TRP A 41 -9.34 -31.32 -11.88
CA TRP A 41 -10.01 -30.03 -12.10
C TRP A 41 -9.60 -28.96 -11.09
N THR A 42 -9.31 -29.34 -9.84
CA THR A 42 -8.84 -28.42 -8.80
C THR A 42 -7.41 -27.92 -9.08
N ALA A 43 -6.52 -28.79 -9.57
CA ALA A 43 -5.14 -28.42 -9.91
C ALA A 43 -5.08 -27.49 -11.15
N VAL A 44 -5.89 -27.75 -12.19
CA VAL A 44 -5.97 -26.89 -13.38
C VAL A 44 -6.59 -25.53 -13.03
N GLY A 45 -7.69 -25.50 -12.26
CA GLY A 45 -8.32 -24.26 -11.80
C GLY A 45 -7.40 -23.41 -10.90
N ALA A 46 -6.66 -24.06 -9.99
CA ALA A 46 -5.65 -23.38 -9.17
C ALA A 46 -4.49 -22.83 -9.99
N GLY A 47 -4.02 -23.57 -11.01
CA GLY A 47 -2.98 -23.12 -11.93
C GLY A 47 -3.38 -21.89 -12.72
N VAL A 48 -4.58 -21.88 -13.31
CA VAL A 48 -5.11 -20.72 -14.05
C VAL A 48 -5.30 -19.51 -13.14
N GLY A 49 -5.86 -19.72 -11.94
CA GLY A 49 -6.03 -18.65 -10.94
C GLY A 49 -4.71 -18.00 -10.53
N LEU A 50 -3.67 -18.82 -10.29
CA LEU A 50 -2.33 -18.33 -9.98
C LEU A 50 -1.71 -17.56 -11.14
N THR A 51 -1.80 -18.07 -12.38
CA THR A 51 -1.26 -17.37 -13.56
C THR A 51 -1.93 -16.02 -13.78
N VAL A 52 -3.26 -15.95 -13.64
CA VAL A 52 -4.00 -14.69 -13.74
C VAL A 52 -3.58 -13.71 -12.64
N TRP A 53 -3.45 -14.17 -11.39
CA TRP A 53 -3.01 -13.33 -10.28
C TRP A 53 -1.56 -12.83 -10.46
N VAL A 54 -0.65 -13.70 -10.92
CA VAL A 54 0.74 -13.32 -11.24
C VAL A 54 0.76 -12.24 -12.32
N GLY A 55 0.03 -12.40 -13.42
CA GLY A 55 -0.05 -11.36 -14.45
C GLY A 55 -0.65 -10.06 -13.91
N TYR A 56 -1.72 -10.16 -13.13
CA TYR A 56 -2.45 -9.03 -12.55
C TYR A 56 -1.62 -8.21 -11.56
N GLY A 57 -0.94 -8.85 -10.61
CA GLY A 57 -0.13 -8.18 -9.59
C GLY A 57 1.34 -8.07 -10.01
N TRP A 58 2.04 -9.20 -10.03
CA TRP A 58 3.48 -9.25 -10.28
C TRP A 58 3.87 -8.73 -11.67
N GLY A 59 3.15 -9.13 -12.72
CA GLY A 59 3.37 -8.66 -14.09
C GLY A 59 3.27 -7.14 -14.19
N ALA A 60 2.23 -6.56 -13.60
CA ALA A 60 2.08 -5.11 -13.51
C ALA A 60 3.23 -4.46 -12.71
N GLN A 61 3.64 -5.06 -11.60
CA GLN A 61 4.76 -4.56 -10.80
C GLN A 61 6.08 -4.57 -11.56
N CYS A 62 6.33 -5.54 -12.43
CA CYS A 62 7.50 -5.59 -13.31
C CYS A 62 7.49 -4.49 -14.38
N VAL A 63 6.31 -4.06 -14.84
CA VAL A 63 6.18 -2.99 -15.84
C VAL A 63 6.24 -1.59 -15.19
N LEU A 64 5.86 -1.46 -13.91
CA LEU A 64 5.83 -0.19 -13.19
C LEU A 64 7.10 0.68 -13.35
N PRO A 65 8.34 0.15 -13.26
CA PRO A 65 9.55 0.96 -13.42
C PRO A 65 9.69 1.66 -14.78
N LEU A 66 9.02 1.16 -15.82
CA LEU A 66 9.01 1.75 -17.16
C LEU A 66 7.98 2.87 -17.31
N LEU A 67 6.95 2.87 -16.45
CA LEU A 67 5.81 3.80 -16.52
C LEU A 67 5.86 4.89 -15.45
N ALA A 68 6.42 4.58 -14.28
CA ALA A 68 6.43 5.48 -13.14
C ALA A 68 7.62 6.44 -13.16
N VAL A 69 7.35 7.68 -12.75
CA VAL A 69 8.39 8.67 -12.47
C VAL A 69 8.99 8.39 -11.11
N ARG A 70 10.31 8.19 -11.04
CA ARG A 70 11.04 8.02 -9.76
C ARG A 70 11.92 9.20 -9.38
N ARG A 71 12.25 10.05 -10.35
CA ARG A 71 13.11 11.23 -10.22
C ARG A 71 12.92 12.15 -11.42
N GLY A 72 13.21 13.43 -11.25
CA GLY A 72 13.38 14.40 -12.33
C GLY A 72 14.79 14.40 -12.93
N ALA A 73 15.10 15.43 -13.71
CA ALA A 73 16.41 15.64 -14.32
C ALA A 73 17.49 15.95 -13.26
N ARG A 74 18.71 15.43 -13.45
CA ARG A 74 19.80 15.56 -12.47
C ARG A 74 20.48 16.93 -12.46
N GLY A 75 20.38 17.71 -13.53
CA GLY A 75 21.16 18.94 -13.73
C GLY A 75 20.53 20.21 -13.15
N ASP A 76 19.24 20.17 -12.79
CA ASP A 76 18.47 21.41 -12.63
C ASP A 76 18.56 22.04 -11.23
N GLY A 77 19.37 21.48 -10.32
CA GLY A 77 19.43 21.96 -8.93
C GLY A 77 18.10 21.87 -8.17
N ARG A 78 17.12 21.13 -8.69
CA ARG A 78 15.78 20.99 -8.11
C ARG A 78 15.57 19.62 -7.51
N VAL A 79 14.78 19.56 -6.44
CA VAL A 79 14.29 18.32 -5.81
C VAL A 79 12.81 18.48 -5.47
N ALA A 80 12.10 17.38 -5.26
CA ALA A 80 10.74 17.39 -4.74
C ALA A 80 10.71 16.77 -3.34
N LEU A 81 10.19 17.54 -2.39
CA LEU A 81 9.72 17.01 -1.12
C LEU A 81 8.29 16.52 -1.33
N THR A 82 8.05 15.25 -1.03
CA THR A 82 6.73 14.64 -1.18
C THR A 82 6.28 14.01 0.14
N PHE A 83 5.02 14.24 0.51
CA PHE A 83 4.45 13.79 1.77
C PHE A 83 3.24 12.90 1.53
N ASP A 84 3.28 11.69 2.05
CA ASP A 84 2.23 10.68 1.90
C ASP A 84 1.40 10.55 3.18
N ASP A 85 0.25 9.89 3.04
CA ASP A 85 -0.72 9.51 4.07
C ASP A 85 -1.59 10.65 4.63
N GLY A 86 -1.26 11.90 4.37
CA GLY A 86 -2.02 13.06 4.84
C GLY A 86 -3.48 13.18 4.32
N PRO A 87 -4.22 14.19 4.81
CA PRO A 87 -3.82 15.11 5.87
C PRO A 87 -4.03 14.54 7.28
N ASP A 88 -3.13 14.89 8.20
CA ASP A 88 -3.32 14.82 9.64
C ASP A 88 -3.79 16.19 10.16
N PRO A 89 -4.81 16.28 11.03
CA PRO A 89 -5.37 17.57 11.44
C PRO A 89 -4.44 18.40 12.32
N GLU A 90 -3.41 17.82 12.94
CA GLU A 90 -2.48 18.53 13.83
C GLU A 90 -1.09 18.67 13.21
N ALA A 91 -0.55 17.60 12.64
CA ALA A 91 0.81 17.59 12.12
C ALA A 91 0.93 18.26 10.75
N THR A 92 -0.04 18.07 9.85
CA THR A 92 0.00 18.67 8.51
C THR A 92 0.00 20.21 8.59
N PRO A 93 -0.86 20.89 9.39
CA PRO A 93 -0.77 22.35 9.53
C PRO A 93 0.59 22.85 10.02
N ARG A 94 1.18 22.18 11.02
CA ARG A 94 2.52 22.54 11.55
C ARG A 94 3.62 22.31 10.52
N LEU A 95 3.48 21.28 9.68
CA LEU A 95 4.38 21.05 8.56
C LEU A 95 4.28 22.18 7.52
N LEU A 96 3.06 22.61 7.19
CA LEU A 96 2.84 23.73 6.28
C LEU A 96 3.53 25.01 6.78
N GLU A 97 3.43 25.33 8.08
CA GLU A 97 4.16 26.45 8.69
C GLU A 97 5.68 26.36 8.51
N LEU A 98 6.26 25.16 8.72
CA LEU A 98 7.69 24.94 8.52
C LEU A 98 8.12 25.10 7.06
N LEU A 99 7.30 24.64 6.12
CA LEU A 99 7.57 24.79 4.69
C LEU A 99 7.45 26.25 4.25
N ALA A 100 6.44 26.97 4.74
CA ALA A 100 6.24 28.40 4.49
C ALA A 100 7.42 29.22 5.03
N ALA A 101 7.88 28.94 6.25
CA ALA A 101 9.06 29.58 6.84
C ALA A 101 10.34 29.33 6.03
N GLY A 102 10.42 28.18 5.35
CA GLY A 102 11.51 27.85 4.43
C GLY A 102 11.34 28.36 3.01
N GLY A 103 10.21 29.00 2.68
CA GLY A 103 9.89 29.42 1.29
C GLY A 103 9.76 28.25 0.32
N VAL A 104 9.40 27.06 0.80
CA VAL A 104 9.38 25.82 0.01
C VAL A 104 7.96 25.40 -0.33
N ARG A 105 7.77 25.05 -1.61
CA ARG A 105 6.56 24.35 -2.08
C ARG A 105 6.87 22.87 -2.30
N ALA A 106 5.86 22.04 -2.08
CA ALA A 106 5.98 20.58 -2.02
C ALA A 106 4.76 19.91 -2.63
N THR A 107 4.78 18.59 -2.75
CA THR A 107 3.64 17.79 -3.21
C THR A 107 3.15 16.89 -2.09
N PHE A 108 1.84 16.82 -1.88
CA PHE A 108 1.22 15.97 -0.87
C PHE A 108 0.34 14.91 -1.56
N PHE A 109 0.65 13.64 -1.38
CA PHE A 109 -0.18 12.53 -1.83
C PHE A 109 -1.17 12.17 -0.74
N LEU A 110 -2.41 12.61 -0.91
CA LEU A 110 -3.43 12.53 0.14
C LEU A 110 -4.29 11.28 0.02
N ILE A 111 -4.62 10.69 1.17
CA ILE A 111 -5.61 9.63 1.27
C ILE A 111 -7.01 10.28 1.22
N GLY A 112 -7.84 9.83 0.28
CA GLY A 112 -9.16 10.42 0.02
C GLY A 112 -10.06 10.48 1.25
N ASP A 113 -10.15 9.38 2.02
CA ASP A 113 -10.95 9.34 3.26
C ASP A 113 -10.46 10.34 4.32
N ARG A 114 -9.15 10.62 4.42
CA ARG A 114 -8.61 11.64 5.33
C ARG A 114 -8.88 13.05 4.80
N ALA A 115 -8.70 13.27 3.50
CA ALA A 115 -9.01 14.54 2.85
C ALA A 115 -10.49 14.90 3.02
N ALA A 116 -11.40 13.93 2.90
CA ALA A 116 -12.83 14.11 3.13
C ALA A 116 -13.17 14.57 4.56
N ARG A 117 -12.42 14.09 5.56
CA ARG A 117 -12.60 14.46 6.98
C ARG A 117 -12.02 15.83 7.31
N TYR A 118 -10.94 16.22 6.65
CA TYR A 118 -10.21 17.46 6.93
C TYR A 118 -10.03 18.35 5.69
N PRO A 119 -11.12 18.72 5.00
CA PRO A 119 -11.03 19.46 3.75
C PRO A 119 -10.44 20.87 3.91
N ASP A 120 -10.56 21.48 5.09
CA ASP A 120 -9.94 22.78 5.40
C ASP A 120 -8.41 22.72 5.38
N VAL A 121 -7.82 21.62 5.85
CA VAL A 121 -6.36 21.41 5.82
C VAL A 121 -5.88 21.31 4.37
N VAL A 122 -6.63 20.58 3.53
CA VAL A 122 -6.32 20.46 2.09
C VAL A 122 -6.46 21.81 1.37
N ARG A 123 -7.50 22.59 1.68
CA ARG A 123 -7.65 23.95 1.12
C ARG A 123 -6.51 24.86 1.54
N ALA A 124 -6.09 24.83 2.81
CA ALA A 124 -4.95 25.61 3.30
C ALA A 124 -3.64 25.22 2.59
N MET A 125 -3.43 23.93 2.36
CA MET A 125 -2.28 23.40 1.61
C MET A 125 -2.23 23.95 0.17
N VAL A 126 -3.36 23.92 -0.55
CA VAL A 126 -3.43 24.50 -1.91
C VAL A 126 -3.28 26.02 -1.90
N ALA A 127 -3.87 26.71 -0.92
CA ALA A 127 -3.75 28.17 -0.78
C ALA A 127 -2.30 28.64 -0.56
N GLN A 128 -1.45 27.78 0.05
CA GLN A 128 -0.01 28.02 0.21
C GLN A 128 0.82 27.62 -1.03
N GLY A 129 0.17 27.18 -2.11
CA GLY A 129 0.80 26.83 -3.37
C GLY A 129 1.45 25.45 -3.41
N HIS A 130 1.12 24.56 -2.46
CA HIS A 130 1.52 23.16 -2.54
C HIS A 130 0.66 22.40 -3.56
N GLU A 131 1.25 21.37 -4.16
CA GLU A 131 0.57 20.50 -5.11
C GLU A 131 -0.09 19.32 -4.39
N VAL A 132 -1.29 18.94 -4.82
CA VAL A 132 -2.04 17.79 -4.27
C VAL A 132 -2.05 16.66 -5.29
N GLY A 133 -1.57 15.49 -4.86
CA GLY A 133 -1.63 14.23 -5.59
C GLY A 133 -2.58 13.24 -4.92
N ASN A 134 -3.02 12.24 -5.68
CA ASN A 134 -3.90 11.17 -5.20
C ASN A 134 -3.11 10.01 -4.60
N HIS A 135 -3.44 9.61 -3.37
CA HIS A 135 -2.89 8.43 -2.69
C HIS A 135 -3.92 7.33 -2.43
N THR A 136 -4.90 7.21 -3.33
CA THR A 136 -6.10 6.34 -3.19
C THR A 136 -7.03 6.78 -2.08
N TRP A 137 -8.19 6.14 -2.00
CA TRP A 137 -9.24 6.51 -1.07
C TRP A 137 -9.01 5.94 0.35
N HIS A 138 -8.60 4.67 0.51
CA HIS A 138 -8.37 4.04 1.82
C HIS A 138 -6.95 3.47 2.02
N HIS A 139 -6.01 3.72 1.12
CA HIS A 139 -4.64 3.21 1.22
C HIS A 139 -4.59 1.67 1.33
N ARG A 140 -5.24 0.98 0.37
CA ARG A 140 -5.30 -0.49 0.31
C ARG A 140 -4.23 -1.07 -0.59
N ASN A 141 -3.71 -2.24 -0.22
CA ASN A 141 -2.69 -2.92 -1.02
C ASN A 141 -3.32 -3.47 -2.30
N ALA A 142 -2.84 -2.99 -3.45
CA ALA A 142 -3.41 -3.27 -4.76
C ALA A 142 -3.42 -4.77 -5.11
N TRP A 143 -2.50 -5.59 -4.58
CA TRP A 143 -2.44 -7.02 -4.87
C TRP A 143 -3.61 -7.82 -4.28
N PHE A 144 -4.33 -7.25 -3.31
CA PHE A 144 -5.51 -7.86 -2.68
C PHE A 144 -6.83 -7.23 -3.13
N LEU A 145 -6.79 -6.32 -4.11
CA LEU A 145 -7.98 -5.67 -4.65
C LEU A 145 -8.39 -6.31 -5.97
N SER A 146 -9.70 -6.49 -6.16
CA SER A 146 -10.28 -6.79 -7.46
C SER A 146 -10.17 -5.57 -8.39
N PRO A 147 -10.28 -5.76 -9.72
CA PRO A 147 -10.23 -4.65 -10.67
C PRO A 147 -11.18 -3.51 -10.34
N ARG A 148 -12.45 -3.83 -10.05
CA ARG A 148 -13.45 -2.82 -9.66
C ARG A 148 -13.02 -2.04 -8.41
N ARG A 149 -12.62 -2.75 -7.35
CA ARG A 149 -12.17 -2.08 -6.11
C ARG A 149 -10.92 -1.25 -6.31
N THR A 150 -9.98 -1.67 -7.18
CA THR A 150 -8.82 -0.84 -7.53
C THR A 150 -9.23 0.45 -8.23
N ALA A 151 -10.15 0.37 -9.19
CA ALA A 151 -10.67 1.56 -9.85
C ALA A 151 -11.40 2.47 -8.86
N ASP A 152 -12.25 1.91 -7.98
CA ASP A 152 -12.97 2.66 -6.95
C ASP A 152 -12.01 3.38 -5.98
N GLU A 153 -10.93 2.71 -5.55
CA GLU A 153 -9.92 3.30 -4.67
C GLU A 153 -9.21 4.50 -5.32
N ILE A 154 -8.82 4.38 -6.59
CA ILE A 154 -8.11 5.46 -7.29
C ILE A 154 -9.07 6.60 -7.64
N LEU A 155 -10.21 6.29 -8.26
CA LEU A 155 -11.16 7.30 -8.74
C LEU A 155 -11.92 7.98 -7.60
N GLY A 156 -12.23 7.26 -6.51
CA GLY A 156 -12.82 7.85 -5.32
C GLY A 156 -11.89 8.88 -4.67
N GLY A 157 -10.60 8.53 -4.53
CA GLY A 157 -9.58 9.45 -4.04
C GLY A 157 -9.40 10.67 -4.94
N ALA A 158 -9.32 10.46 -6.26
CA ALA A 158 -9.21 11.57 -7.21
C ALA A 158 -10.44 12.50 -7.18
N ARG A 159 -11.65 11.94 -7.08
CA ARG A 159 -12.90 12.70 -7.06
C ARG A 159 -12.98 13.61 -5.84
N VAL A 160 -12.76 13.09 -4.64
CA VAL A 160 -12.87 13.92 -3.43
C VAL A 160 -11.82 15.02 -3.39
N LEU A 161 -10.62 14.75 -3.90
CA LEU A 161 -9.59 15.78 -3.99
C LEU A 161 -10.00 16.86 -4.99
N ALA A 162 -10.55 16.48 -6.15
CA ALA A 162 -11.09 17.44 -7.11
C ALA A 162 -12.21 18.29 -6.51
N ASP A 163 -13.11 17.68 -5.74
CA ASP A 163 -14.23 18.38 -5.09
C ASP A 163 -13.74 19.40 -4.04
N ILE A 164 -12.65 19.08 -3.33
CA ILE A 164 -12.09 19.96 -2.28
C ILE A 164 -11.22 21.08 -2.86
N THR A 165 -10.36 20.76 -3.84
CA THR A 165 -9.37 21.69 -4.39
C THR A 165 -9.89 22.49 -5.59
N GLY A 166 -11.02 22.06 -6.17
CA GLY A 166 -11.56 22.60 -7.42
C GLY A 166 -10.80 22.14 -8.68
N THR A 167 -9.74 21.33 -8.54
CA THR A 167 -8.93 20.83 -9.67
C THR A 167 -8.62 19.35 -9.47
N ALA A 168 -8.90 18.54 -10.49
CA ALA A 168 -8.57 17.12 -10.44
C ALA A 168 -7.06 16.89 -10.32
N PRO A 169 -6.60 16.00 -9.42
CA PRO A 169 -5.17 15.73 -9.28
C PRO A 169 -4.63 15.08 -10.56
N SER A 170 -3.48 15.54 -11.02
CA SER A 170 -2.77 14.97 -12.18
C SER A 170 -1.74 13.89 -11.78
N LEU A 171 -1.44 13.79 -10.48
CA LEU A 171 -0.46 12.87 -9.93
C LEU A 171 -1.13 11.77 -9.11
N TYR A 172 -0.56 10.57 -9.20
CA TYR A 172 -0.99 9.40 -8.44
C TYR A 172 0.23 8.71 -7.83
N ARG A 173 0.19 8.40 -6.54
CA ARG A 173 1.16 7.52 -5.91
C ARG A 173 0.45 6.29 -5.38
N PRO A 174 0.84 5.07 -5.79
CA PRO A 174 0.26 3.85 -5.25
C PRO A 174 0.74 3.60 -3.82
N PRO A 175 -0.16 3.22 -2.89
CA PRO A 175 0.20 2.76 -1.54
C PRO A 175 1.34 1.74 -1.58
N TRP A 176 2.38 1.97 -0.77
CA TRP A 176 3.61 1.16 -0.70
C TRP A 176 4.38 0.98 -2.02
N GLY A 177 4.08 1.74 -3.08
CA GLY A 177 4.66 1.52 -4.40
C GLY A 177 4.11 0.27 -5.12
N ILE A 178 2.99 -0.29 -4.65
CA ILE A 178 2.43 -1.55 -5.12
C ILE A 178 1.28 -1.29 -6.10
N VAL A 179 1.37 -1.85 -7.30
CA VAL A 179 0.33 -1.75 -8.32
C VAL A 179 -0.21 -3.12 -8.75
N ASN A 180 -1.37 -3.09 -9.40
CA ASN A 180 -1.86 -4.18 -10.23
C ASN A 180 -2.18 -3.64 -11.64
N ALA A 181 -2.55 -4.52 -12.58
CA ALA A 181 -2.82 -4.16 -13.96
C ALA A 181 -3.93 -3.09 -14.09
N THR A 182 -4.97 -3.16 -13.26
CA THR A 182 -6.05 -2.15 -13.27
C THR A 182 -5.53 -0.79 -12.81
N ALA A 183 -4.65 -0.73 -11.81
CA ALA A 183 -4.08 0.53 -11.34
C ALA A 183 -3.31 1.23 -12.47
N LEU A 184 -2.51 0.50 -13.25
CA LEU A 184 -1.80 1.03 -14.41
C LEU A 184 -2.77 1.50 -15.52
N GLN A 185 -3.82 0.72 -15.78
CA GLN A 185 -4.84 1.07 -16.77
C GLN A 185 -5.61 2.34 -16.38
N VAL A 186 -6.07 2.43 -15.13
CA VAL A 186 -6.79 3.59 -14.61
C VAL A 186 -5.89 4.83 -14.62
N ALA A 187 -4.65 4.71 -14.15
CA ALA A 187 -3.72 5.83 -14.17
C ALA A 187 -3.54 6.38 -15.60
N ARG A 188 -3.34 5.50 -16.58
CA ARG A 188 -3.23 5.89 -17.99
C ARG A 188 -4.54 6.50 -18.54
N ALA A 189 -5.68 5.87 -18.29
CA ALA A 189 -6.96 6.28 -18.85
C ALA A 189 -7.43 7.66 -18.34
N PHE A 190 -7.06 8.01 -17.11
CA PHE A 190 -7.42 9.29 -16.48
C PHE A 190 -6.27 10.31 -16.49
N GLY A 191 -5.19 10.05 -17.24
CA GLY A 191 -4.06 10.98 -17.38
C GLY A 191 -3.26 11.18 -16.08
N LEU A 192 -3.39 10.27 -15.11
CA LEU A 192 -2.64 10.32 -13.85
C LEU A 192 -1.19 9.89 -14.09
N THR A 193 -0.25 10.74 -13.72
CA THR A 193 1.16 10.38 -13.70
C THR A 193 1.47 9.60 -12.44
N THR A 194 1.88 8.34 -12.61
CA THR A 194 2.31 7.50 -11.48
C THR A 194 3.67 7.98 -10.99
N VAL A 195 3.73 8.44 -9.73
CA VAL A 195 4.93 8.98 -9.08
C VAL A 195 5.36 8.05 -7.95
N LEU A 196 6.62 7.64 -7.99
CA LEU A 196 7.33 6.97 -6.92
C LEU A 196 8.44 7.90 -6.40
N TRP A 197 9.48 7.33 -5.81
CA TRP A 197 10.57 8.06 -5.21
C TRP A 197 11.94 7.47 -5.57
N SER A 198 12.96 8.33 -5.45
CA SER A 198 14.37 7.94 -5.52
C SER A 198 15.00 7.85 -4.14
N LEU A 199 14.44 8.55 -3.15
CA LEU A 199 14.92 8.60 -1.76
C LEU A 199 13.77 8.34 -0.81
N GLN A 200 14.01 7.49 0.19
CA GLN A 200 13.05 7.18 1.26
C GLN A 200 13.78 7.23 2.60
N PRO A 201 13.91 8.42 3.23
CA PRO A 201 14.74 8.61 4.41
C PRO A 201 14.32 7.75 5.61
N GLU A 202 13.02 7.69 5.89
CA GLU A 202 12.45 6.86 6.96
C GLU A 202 12.64 5.36 6.66
N GLY A 203 12.42 4.95 5.41
CA GLY A 203 12.49 3.55 4.98
C GLY A 203 11.31 2.73 5.51
N LEU A 204 11.50 1.41 5.63
CA LEU A 204 10.42 0.48 6.02
C LEU A 204 10.25 0.32 7.54
N ARG A 205 10.99 1.07 8.35
CA ARG A 205 10.94 1.00 9.81
C ARG A 205 11.20 2.39 10.40
N PRO A 206 10.71 2.68 11.62
CA PRO A 206 10.98 3.96 12.26
C PRO A 206 12.49 4.25 12.34
N ARG A 207 12.89 5.46 11.92
CA ARG A 207 14.27 5.97 12.02
C ARG A 207 14.27 7.36 12.61
N SER A 208 15.24 7.65 13.47
CA SER A 208 15.38 8.98 14.09
C SER A 208 15.61 10.08 13.03
N PRO A 209 15.23 11.35 13.31
CA PRO A 209 15.51 12.47 12.40
C PRO A 209 16.99 12.58 12.02
N ALA A 210 17.90 12.31 12.96
CA ALA A 210 19.34 12.33 12.69
C ALA A 210 19.79 11.25 11.70
N GLU A 211 19.23 10.04 11.79
CA GLU A 211 19.49 8.97 10.81
C GLU A 211 18.95 9.31 9.42
N GLN A 212 17.74 9.86 9.37
CA GLN A 212 17.11 10.29 8.11
C GLN A 212 17.92 11.43 7.45
N LEU A 213 18.41 12.39 8.23
CA LEU A 213 19.24 13.48 7.72
C LEU A 213 20.61 12.99 7.24
N ARG A 214 21.25 12.05 7.96
CA ARG A 214 22.48 11.39 7.47
C ARG A 214 22.26 10.63 6.17
N TYR A 215 21.13 9.95 6.03
CA TYR A 215 20.75 9.28 4.79
C TYR A 215 20.64 10.30 3.65
N CYS A 216 19.90 11.40 3.84
CA CYS A 216 19.75 12.45 2.85
C CYS A 216 21.11 13.05 2.46
N ARG A 217 21.95 13.43 3.43
CA ARG A 217 23.27 14.02 3.19
C ARG A 217 24.17 13.19 2.28
N ARG A 218 24.05 11.85 2.34
CA ARG A 218 24.84 10.90 1.54
C ARG A 218 24.25 10.61 0.15
N ARG A 219 22.94 10.75 -0.02
CA ARG A 219 22.20 10.22 -1.18
C ARG A 219 21.51 11.31 -2.01
N LEU A 220 21.37 12.52 -1.47
CA LEU A 220 20.73 13.63 -2.15
C LEU A 220 21.42 13.91 -3.49
N HIS A 221 20.61 14.10 -4.53
CA HIS A 221 21.05 14.40 -5.88
C HIS A 221 20.00 15.27 -6.58
N GLY A 222 20.40 15.98 -7.64
CA GLY A 222 19.44 16.72 -8.47
C GLY A 222 18.36 15.80 -9.05
N GLY A 223 17.14 16.32 -9.14
CA GLY A 223 15.97 15.57 -9.57
C GLY A 223 15.42 14.61 -8.52
N ALA A 224 15.94 14.57 -7.29
CA ALA A 224 15.46 13.64 -6.29
C ALA A 224 13.98 13.89 -5.94
N ILE A 225 13.22 12.81 -5.79
CA ILE A 225 11.88 12.81 -5.20
C ILE A 225 12.01 12.09 -3.85
N LEU A 226 11.74 12.81 -2.76
CA LEU A 226 11.88 12.34 -1.38
C LEU A 226 10.52 11.90 -0.84
N ASP A 227 10.41 10.63 -0.49
CA ASP A 227 9.24 10.04 0.15
C ASP A 227 9.27 10.25 1.67
N LEU A 228 8.32 11.05 2.17
CA LEU A 228 8.14 11.42 3.58
C LEU A 228 6.67 11.18 3.95
N HIS A 229 6.34 11.10 5.26
CA HIS A 229 4.97 10.83 5.71
C HIS A 229 4.56 11.85 6.76
N ASP A 230 3.53 12.65 6.46
CA ASP A 230 3.04 13.71 7.36
C ASP A 230 1.90 13.27 8.28
N ALA A 231 1.40 12.05 8.07
CA ALA A 231 0.35 11.46 8.88
C ALA A 231 0.75 10.06 9.39
N PRO A 232 -0.03 9.47 10.32
CA PRO A 232 0.34 8.18 10.90
C PRO A 232 0.31 7.06 9.86
N GLY A 233 1.50 6.58 9.47
CA GLY A 233 1.76 5.33 8.74
C GLY A 233 2.65 4.40 9.56
N LEU A 234 3.81 4.90 9.99
CA LEU A 234 4.63 4.28 11.05
C LEU A 234 4.35 4.96 12.40
N PRO A 235 4.46 4.24 13.55
CA PRO A 235 4.24 4.84 14.87
C PRO A 235 5.13 6.07 15.07
N GLY A 236 4.53 7.23 15.40
CA GLY A 236 5.24 8.50 15.63
C GLY A 236 5.92 9.11 14.40
N ALA A 237 5.50 8.75 13.18
CA ALA A 237 6.04 9.32 11.95
C ALA A 237 5.86 10.86 11.89
N PRO A 238 4.69 11.43 12.21
CA PRO A 238 4.49 12.88 12.09
C PRO A 238 5.44 13.69 12.98
N GLU A 239 5.63 13.30 14.24
CA GLU A 239 6.53 14.02 15.16
C GLU A 239 7.99 13.89 14.75
N ARG A 240 8.40 12.75 14.19
CA ARG A 240 9.73 12.59 13.62
C ARG A 240 9.91 13.47 12.40
N LEU A 241 8.91 13.56 11.53
CA LEU A 241 8.95 14.42 10.36
C LEU A 241 9.11 15.88 10.76
N LEU A 242 8.28 16.37 11.68
CA LEU A 242 8.35 17.76 12.15
C LEU A 242 9.72 18.12 12.73
N ARG A 243 10.41 17.18 13.39
CA ARG A 243 11.79 17.36 13.86
C ARG A 243 12.85 17.25 12.76
N LEU A 244 12.57 16.55 11.66
CA LEU A 244 13.48 16.39 10.53
C LEU A 244 13.49 17.61 9.61
N VAL A 245 12.31 18.17 9.32
CA VAL A 245 12.11 19.16 8.25
C VAL A 245 13.06 20.36 8.35
N PRO A 246 13.26 21.03 9.51
CA PRO A 246 14.19 22.16 9.59
C PRO A 246 15.62 21.81 9.15
N GLY A 247 16.12 20.65 9.59
CA GLY A 247 17.45 20.18 9.20
C GLY A 247 17.54 19.74 7.73
N LEU A 248 16.44 19.22 7.18
CA LEU A 248 16.36 18.88 5.75
C LEU A 248 16.38 20.13 4.88
N LEU A 249 15.59 21.16 5.23
CA LEU A 249 15.57 22.44 4.52
C LEU A 249 16.95 23.13 4.55
N ALA A 250 17.60 23.14 5.71
CA ALA A 250 18.97 23.65 5.83
C ALA A 250 19.97 22.87 4.96
N LEU A 251 19.85 21.53 4.88
CA LEU A 251 20.68 20.71 4.01
C LEU A 251 20.44 21.00 2.52
N LEU A 252 19.19 21.25 2.11
CA LEU A 252 18.90 21.62 0.73
C LEU A 252 19.55 22.96 0.38
N ALA A 253 19.41 23.96 1.24
CA ALA A 253 20.01 25.28 1.06
C ALA A 253 21.54 25.22 1.00
N ASP A 254 22.19 24.51 1.94
CA ASP A 254 23.64 24.29 1.99
C ASP A 254 24.18 23.64 0.70
N ARG A 255 23.38 22.78 0.07
CA ARG A 255 23.73 22.08 -1.17
C ARG A 255 23.25 22.80 -2.44
N GLY A 256 22.65 23.98 -2.31
CA GLY A 256 22.13 24.75 -3.45
C GLY A 256 20.92 24.10 -4.15
N PHE A 257 20.18 23.23 -3.47
CA PHE A 257 18.97 22.63 -4.02
C PHE A 257 17.72 23.45 -3.70
N SER A 258 16.88 23.66 -4.72
CA SER A 258 15.54 24.24 -4.56
C SER A 258 14.49 23.14 -4.51
N ALA A 259 13.64 23.16 -3.48
CA ALA A 259 12.50 22.26 -3.41
C ALA A 259 11.31 22.82 -4.19
N VAL A 260 10.73 22.00 -5.06
CA VAL A 260 9.60 22.35 -5.92
C VAL A 260 8.57 21.21 -5.93
N PRO A 261 7.30 21.50 -6.29
CA PRO A 261 6.32 20.46 -6.57
C PRO A 261 6.79 19.50 -7.67
N VAL A 262 6.30 18.26 -7.65
CA VAL A 262 6.66 17.21 -8.61
C VAL A 262 6.35 17.64 -10.04
N SER A 263 5.19 18.25 -10.32
CA SER A 263 4.91 18.73 -11.69
C SER A 263 5.95 19.74 -12.18
N ALA A 264 6.34 20.70 -11.33
CA ALA A 264 7.38 21.67 -11.66
C ALA A 264 8.76 21.01 -11.84
N LEU A 265 9.10 19.99 -11.04
CA LEU A 265 10.31 19.18 -11.19
C LEU A 265 10.36 18.48 -12.55
N LEU A 266 9.20 18.11 -13.09
CA LEU A 266 9.05 17.44 -14.38
C LEU A 266 8.84 18.42 -15.56
N GLY A 267 8.94 19.73 -15.31
CA GLY A 267 8.73 20.76 -16.35
C GLY A 267 7.28 20.91 -16.79
N ARG A 268 6.32 20.59 -15.91
CA ARG A 268 4.88 20.72 -16.13
C ARG A 268 4.30 21.79 -15.22
N SER A 269 3.18 22.40 -15.65
CA SER A 269 2.38 23.24 -14.76
C SER A 269 1.72 22.37 -13.70
N ALA A 270 1.80 22.81 -12.44
CA ALA A 270 1.11 22.20 -11.31
C ALA A 270 -0.35 22.67 -11.24
#